data_AF-A0A650CPL9-F1
#
_entry.id   AF-A0A650CPL9-F1
#
_cell.length_a   1.000
_cell.length_b   1.000
_cell.length_c   1.000
_cell.angle_alpha   90.00
_cell.angle_beta   90.00
_cell.angle_gamma   90.00
#
_symmetry.space_group_name_H-M   'P 1'
#
loop_
_entity.id
_entity.type
_entity.pdbx_description
1 polymer ?
#
loop_
_entity_poly.entity_id
_entity_poly.type
_entity_poly.pdbx_seq_one_letter_code
_entity_poly.pdbx_strand_id
1 'polypeptide(L)'
;MQEAYEDVCKSLPKLCPRLVPAPLWSYSLAGFARLNPYVASAICDECEDIVRRLNYFWFGQKEEHCEVCGEEGKEVDEEWRYYIEGNKGMAVLGGLRTLCCRCHLAKHQGYARIKHQDKEALIQLAKVNGVEKVESLVEKTFMIHMRLSYITDWEFRLDAIEEPLRSMFEKLLNTAYKRGFRYERGWLFYTSKKALELESRSLRVSKEVMEKGEDLLTLAISSLSGIEVLEKEFKVFLDMISDKLELVSLVEDEEFLTASLSESLSGKWMVFVRKEIYPRFFSALVDRLGDLGYMAKITNNVESRDLPVIVYVPSVLDFELVMKVKDVIRSVMREFEVEKPIFFKPDVFTDNNIYSGRSDIRPYIFVA
;
A
#
# COMPACT_ATOMS: atom_id res chain seq x y z
N MET A 1 -21.45 18.17 -12.48
CA MET A 1 -20.20 17.40 -12.44
C MET A 1 -20.31 16.31 -13.51
N GLN A 2 -19.35 16.22 -14.43
CA GLN A 2 -19.35 15.21 -15.50
C GLN A 2 -18.59 13.96 -15.03
N GLU A 3 -19.07 12.77 -15.39
CA GLU A 3 -18.37 11.51 -15.09
C GLU A 3 -17.17 11.35 -16.03
N ALA A 4 -16.00 11.02 -15.50
CA ALA A 4 -14.73 11.05 -16.23
C ALA A 4 -14.68 10.07 -17.41
N TYR A 5 -15.39 8.94 -17.32
CA TYR A 5 -15.43 7.92 -18.37
C TYR A 5 -16.68 7.99 -19.26
N GLU A 6 -17.55 9.00 -19.09
CA GLU A 6 -18.87 9.05 -19.72
C GLU A 6 -18.82 8.84 -21.24
N ASP A 7 -17.91 9.55 -21.91
CA ASP A 7 -17.79 9.54 -23.37
C ASP A 7 -17.33 8.18 -23.91
N VAL A 8 -16.43 7.50 -23.19
CA VAL A 8 -15.97 6.15 -23.60
C VAL A 8 -17.05 5.12 -23.30
N CYS A 9 -17.72 5.23 -22.16
CA CYS A 9 -18.74 4.27 -21.75
C CYS A 9 -20.03 4.36 -22.56
N LYS A 10 -20.33 5.50 -23.21
CA LYS A 10 -21.39 5.57 -24.22
C LYS A 10 -21.17 4.61 -25.39
N SER A 11 -19.91 4.35 -25.74
CA SER A 11 -19.52 3.41 -26.80
C SER A 11 -19.37 1.96 -26.30
N LEU A 12 -19.42 1.74 -24.98
CA LEU A 12 -19.30 0.43 -24.33
C LEU A 12 -20.45 0.23 -23.34
N PRO A 13 -21.70 0.07 -23.85
CA PRO A 13 -22.91 0.20 -23.05
C PRO A 13 -23.13 -0.95 -22.06
N LYS A 14 -22.53 -2.12 -22.26
CA LYS A 14 -22.69 -3.27 -21.35
C LYS A 14 -21.55 -3.40 -20.35
N LEU A 15 -20.32 -3.20 -20.80
CA LEU A 15 -19.14 -3.31 -19.97
C LEU A 15 -18.12 -2.26 -20.37
N CYS A 16 -17.92 -1.27 -19.51
CA CYS A 16 -16.94 -0.21 -19.72
C CYS A 16 -15.79 -0.33 -18.70
N PRO A 17 -14.52 -0.42 -19.14
CA PRO A 17 -13.36 -0.39 -18.24
C PRO A 17 -13.21 0.99 -17.59
N ARG A 18 -13.59 1.10 -16.32
CA ARG A 18 -13.30 2.27 -15.48
C ARG A 18 -12.12 1.91 -14.58
N LEU A 19 -10.93 2.26 -15.03
CA LEU A 19 -9.70 1.97 -14.30
C LEU A 19 -9.67 2.74 -12.98
N VAL A 20 -9.25 2.08 -11.90
CA VAL A 20 -9.16 2.68 -10.57
C VAL A 20 -7.97 3.64 -10.53
N PRO A 21 -8.17 4.94 -10.23
CA PRO A 21 -7.07 5.89 -10.06
C PRO A 21 -6.05 5.40 -9.03
N ALA A 22 -4.76 5.62 -9.27
CA ALA A 22 -3.69 5.10 -8.42
C ALA A 22 -3.85 5.46 -6.92
N PRO A 23 -4.27 6.68 -6.53
CA PRO A 23 -4.49 7.02 -5.11
C PRO A 23 -5.63 6.23 -4.44
N LEU A 24 -6.58 5.70 -5.22
CA LEU A 24 -7.70 4.88 -4.75
C LEU A 24 -7.42 3.39 -4.85
N TRP A 25 -6.23 3.02 -5.33
CA TRP A 25 -5.80 1.64 -5.33
C TRP A 25 -5.82 1.05 -3.91
N SER A 26 -6.30 -0.18 -3.78
CA SER A 26 -6.48 -0.88 -2.50
C SER A 26 -7.60 -0.32 -1.58
N TYR A 27 -8.42 0.61 -2.06
CA TYR A 27 -9.65 1.05 -1.39
C TYR A 27 -10.89 0.44 -2.08
N SER A 28 -11.28 -0.74 -1.63
CA SER A 28 -12.47 -1.45 -2.13
C SER A 28 -13.24 -2.09 -0.99
N LEU A 29 -14.56 -2.24 -1.16
CA LEU A 29 -15.39 -2.96 -0.19
C LEU A 29 -14.92 -4.41 -0.07
N ALA A 30 -14.57 -5.05 -1.18
CA ALA A 30 -14.00 -6.38 -1.22
C ALA A 30 -12.72 -6.50 -0.37
N GLY A 31 -11.81 -5.52 -0.49
CA GLY A 31 -10.56 -5.49 0.26
C GLY A 31 -10.84 -5.40 1.76
N PHE A 32 -11.56 -4.37 2.17
CA PHE A 32 -11.85 -4.13 3.59
C PHE A 32 -12.76 -5.19 4.22
N ALA A 33 -13.62 -5.87 3.45
CA ALA A 33 -14.39 -7.01 3.95
C ALA A 33 -13.51 -8.18 4.42
N ARG A 34 -12.26 -8.28 3.93
CA ARG A 34 -11.28 -9.31 4.33
C ARG A 34 -10.36 -8.85 5.45
N LEU A 35 -10.43 -7.59 5.85
CA LEU A 35 -9.71 -7.08 7.02
C LEU A 35 -10.29 -7.71 8.28
N ASN A 36 -9.43 -8.14 9.19
CA ASN A 36 -9.82 -8.64 10.49
C ASN A 36 -10.44 -7.48 11.28
N PRO A 37 -11.68 -7.61 11.78
CA PRO A 37 -12.34 -6.54 12.54
C PRO A 37 -11.48 -5.99 13.68
N TYR A 38 -10.75 -6.85 14.38
CA TYR A 38 -9.86 -6.43 15.46
C TYR A 38 -8.75 -5.50 14.96
N VAL A 39 -8.11 -5.83 13.83
CA VAL A 39 -7.06 -5.01 13.21
C VAL A 39 -7.62 -3.67 12.71
N ALA A 40 -8.88 -3.65 12.24
CA ALA A 40 -9.54 -2.44 11.76
C ALA A 40 -9.68 -1.35 12.84
N SER A 41 -9.67 -1.70 14.13
CA SER A 41 -9.69 -0.72 15.22
C SER A 41 -8.48 0.22 15.23
N ALA A 42 -7.38 -0.13 14.53
CA ALA A 42 -6.26 0.80 14.33
C ALA A 42 -6.63 2.01 13.45
N ILE A 43 -7.64 1.88 12.60
CA ILE A 43 -8.10 2.92 11.65
C ILE A 43 -9.01 3.92 12.34
N CYS A 44 -9.96 3.45 13.16
CA CYS A 44 -10.87 4.26 13.95
C CYS A 44 -11.60 3.43 15.02
N ASP A 45 -12.13 4.07 16.05
CA ASP A 45 -12.78 3.41 17.19
C ASP A 45 -13.98 2.53 16.78
N GLU A 46 -14.76 2.98 15.79
CA GLU A 46 -15.94 2.26 15.30
C GLU A 46 -15.61 1.25 14.17
N CYS A 47 -14.38 1.27 13.65
CA CYS A 47 -14.02 0.54 12.44
C CYS A 47 -14.08 -0.98 12.62
N GLU A 48 -13.94 -1.49 13.85
CA GLU A 48 -14.14 -2.91 14.14
C GLU A 48 -15.57 -3.37 13.81
N ASP A 49 -16.60 -2.65 14.29
CA ASP A 49 -17.99 -3.03 14.01
C ASP A 49 -18.34 -2.83 12.53
N ILE A 50 -17.86 -1.73 11.93
CA ILE A 50 -18.09 -1.45 10.52
C ILE A 50 -17.52 -2.58 9.64
N VAL A 51 -16.28 -3.01 9.89
CA VAL A 51 -15.65 -4.10 9.12
C VAL A 51 -16.35 -5.43 9.36
N ARG A 52 -16.82 -5.71 10.58
CA ARG A 52 -17.63 -6.91 10.86
C ARG A 52 -18.91 -6.95 10.02
N ARG A 53 -19.62 -5.82 9.92
CA ARG A 53 -20.82 -5.71 9.07
C ARG A 53 -20.51 -5.76 7.59
N LEU A 54 -19.41 -5.12 7.17
CA LEU A 54 -18.94 -5.16 5.79
C LEU A 54 -18.59 -6.59 5.36
N ASN A 55 -17.94 -7.36 6.22
CA ASN A 55 -17.66 -8.77 5.99
C ASN A 55 -18.95 -9.57 5.74
N TYR A 56 -19.91 -9.46 6.65
CA TYR A 56 -21.21 -10.15 6.50
C TYR A 56 -21.94 -9.72 5.22
N PHE A 57 -21.98 -8.42 4.94
CA PHE A 57 -22.59 -7.86 3.73
C PHE A 57 -21.93 -8.41 2.47
N TRP A 58 -20.60 -8.34 2.38
CA TRP A 58 -19.85 -8.70 1.18
C TRP A 58 -19.93 -10.21 0.87
N PHE A 59 -19.75 -11.06 1.89
CA PHE A 59 -19.79 -12.52 1.69
C PHE A 59 -21.21 -13.09 1.67
N GLY A 60 -22.24 -12.27 1.95
CA GLY A 60 -23.64 -12.63 1.79
C GLY A 60 -24.20 -12.38 0.37
N GLN A 61 -23.43 -11.76 -0.53
CA GLN A 61 -23.86 -11.52 -1.90
C GLN A 61 -24.01 -12.84 -2.66
N LYS A 62 -25.01 -12.93 -3.55
CA LYS A 62 -25.26 -14.13 -4.37
C LYS A 62 -24.63 -13.97 -5.75
N GLU A 63 -23.94 -15.00 -6.21
CA GLU A 63 -23.18 -15.00 -7.47
C GLU A 63 -23.75 -16.07 -8.44
N GLU A 64 -24.98 -15.91 -8.92
CA GLU A 64 -25.60 -16.95 -9.76
C GLU A 64 -25.16 -16.84 -11.23
N HIS A 65 -25.34 -15.65 -11.84
CA HIS A 65 -25.09 -15.44 -13.25
C HIS A 65 -24.36 -14.12 -13.49
N CYS A 66 -23.51 -14.09 -14.51
CA CYS A 66 -22.85 -12.89 -14.98
C CYS A 66 -23.88 -11.92 -15.56
N GLU A 67 -24.01 -10.74 -14.97
CA GLU A 67 -24.98 -9.73 -15.38
C GLU A 67 -24.66 -9.09 -16.73
N VAL A 68 -23.46 -9.34 -17.28
CA VAL A 68 -23.01 -8.81 -18.57
C VAL A 68 -23.23 -9.78 -19.73
N CYS A 69 -22.90 -11.07 -19.55
CA CYS A 69 -22.94 -12.06 -20.63
C CYS A 69 -23.87 -13.26 -20.38
N GLY A 70 -24.43 -13.41 -19.17
CA GLY A 70 -25.30 -14.52 -18.79
C GLY A 70 -24.60 -15.85 -18.50
N GLU A 71 -23.27 -15.94 -18.66
CA GLU A 71 -22.49 -17.11 -18.23
C GLU A 71 -22.50 -17.26 -16.69
N GLU A 72 -21.98 -18.37 -16.17
CA GLU A 72 -21.89 -18.62 -14.72
C GLU A 72 -21.15 -17.47 -14.00
N GLY A 73 -21.79 -16.89 -12.98
CA GLY A 73 -21.19 -15.87 -12.14
C GLY A 73 -20.10 -16.43 -11.23
N LYS A 74 -19.05 -15.65 -10.96
CA LYS A 74 -17.93 -16.09 -10.11
C LYS A 74 -17.42 -15.04 -9.13
N GLU A 75 -17.63 -13.76 -9.42
CA GLU A 75 -17.07 -12.67 -8.63
C GLU A 75 -18.06 -11.51 -8.56
N VAL A 76 -18.27 -10.96 -7.36
CA VAL A 76 -18.90 -9.64 -7.18
C VAL A 76 -17.92 -8.54 -7.58
N ASP A 77 -18.38 -7.66 -8.46
CA ASP A 77 -17.66 -6.54 -9.05
C ASP A 77 -18.23 -5.20 -8.56
N GLU A 78 -17.34 -4.27 -8.20
CA GLU A 78 -17.69 -2.92 -7.76
C GLU A 78 -17.74 -1.95 -8.95
N GLU A 79 -18.90 -1.38 -9.24
CA GLU A 79 -19.09 -0.42 -10.34
C GLU A 79 -18.82 1.02 -9.91
N TRP A 80 -17.54 1.38 -9.87
CA TRP A 80 -17.08 2.72 -9.56
C TRP A 80 -17.26 3.71 -10.73
N ARG A 81 -17.68 4.93 -10.40
CA ARG A 81 -17.74 6.11 -11.28
C ARG A 81 -16.89 7.22 -10.68
N TYR A 82 -16.22 8.00 -11.51
CA TYR A 82 -15.31 9.04 -11.02
C TYR A 82 -15.75 10.41 -11.53
N TYR A 83 -15.87 11.37 -10.62
CA TYR A 83 -16.22 12.74 -10.94
C TYR A 83 -15.13 13.68 -10.45
N ILE A 84 -14.88 14.76 -11.19
CA ILE A 84 -13.83 15.74 -10.87
C ILE A 84 -14.44 17.13 -10.77
N GLU A 85 -14.02 17.88 -9.76
CA GLU A 85 -14.27 19.32 -9.62
C GLU A 85 -12.99 20.02 -9.15
N GLY A 86 -12.31 20.72 -10.06
CA GLY A 86 -10.99 21.29 -9.79
C GLY A 86 -9.96 20.19 -9.46
N ASN A 87 -9.32 20.30 -8.29
CA ASN A 87 -8.34 19.32 -7.80
C ASN A 87 -8.96 18.27 -6.86
N LYS A 88 -10.29 18.18 -6.80
CA LYS A 88 -11.01 17.21 -5.97
C LYS A 88 -11.67 16.17 -6.84
N GLY A 89 -11.59 14.92 -6.38
CA GLY A 89 -12.23 13.77 -7.00
C GLY A 89 -13.31 13.18 -6.10
N MET A 90 -14.35 12.61 -6.70
CA MET A 90 -15.36 11.83 -6.00
C MET A 90 -15.47 10.45 -6.68
N ALA A 91 -15.23 9.40 -5.90
CA ALA A 91 -15.39 8.01 -6.30
C ALA A 91 -16.76 7.52 -5.82
N VAL A 92 -17.66 7.27 -6.76
CA VAL A 92 -19.05 6.87 -6.48
C VAL A 92 -19.23 5.40 -6.85
N LEU A 93 -19.54 4.55 -5.87
CA LEU A 93 -19.97 3.18 -6.14
C LEU A 93 -21.42 3.21 -6.63
N GLY A 94 -21.60 3.09 -7.94
CA GLY A 94 -22.91 3.17 -8.59
C GLY A 94 -23.66 1.84 -8.68
N GLY A 95 -22.98 0.72 -8.41
CA GLY A 95 -23.58 -0.61 -8.41
C GLY A 95 -22.64 -1.69 -7.87
N LEU A 96 -23.21 -2.81 -7.46
CA LEU A 96 -22.53 -4.09 -7.32
C LEU A 96 -23.14 -5.02 -8.36
N ARG A 97 -22.31 -5.81 -9.03
CA ARG A 97 -22.80 -6.79 -10.01
C ARG A 97 -21.98 -8.06 -9.99
N THR A 98 -22.59 -9.17 -10.38
CA THR A 98 -21.89 -10.44 -10.56
C THR A 98 -21.27 -10.52 -11.97
N LEU A 99 -19.99 -10.86 -12.06
CA LEU A 99 -19.29 -11.10 -13.33
C LEU A 99 -18.76 -12.55 -13.41
N CYS A 100 -18.69 -13.08 -14.63
CA CYS A 100 -17.86 -14.26 -14.91
C CYS A 100 -16.39 -13.85 -15.05
N CYS A 101 -15.46 -14.81 -14.91
CA CYS A 101 -14.02 -14.53 -14.97
C CYS A 101 -13.57 -13.80 -16.25
N ARG A 102 -14.20 -14.09 -17.40
CA ARG A 102 -13.87 -13.42 -18.68
C ARG A 102 -14.32 -11.96 -18.68
N CYS A 103 -15.52 -11.66 -18.19
CA CYS A 103 -16.01 -10.28 -18.11
C CYS A 103 -15.26 -9.48 -17.05
N HIS A 104 -14.90 -10.11 -15.92
CA HIS A 104 -14.06 -9.49 -14.90
C HIS A 104 -12.68 -9.12 -15.48
N LEU A 105 -12.01 -10.06 -16.17
CA LEU A 105 -10.75 -9.78 -16.87
C LEU A 105 -10.89 -8.65 -17.92
N ALA A 106 -11.97 -8.67 -18.71
CA ALA A 106 -12.27 -7.65 -19.72
C ALA A 106 -12.48 -6.24 -19.13
N LYS A 107 -13.02 -6.14 -17.91
CA LYS A 107 -13.11 -4.88 -17.17
C LYS A 107 -11.75 -4.41 -16.68
N HIS A 108 -10.96 -5.31 -16.09
CA HIS A 108 -9.68 -5.01 -15.46
C HIS A 108 -8.52 -5.03 -16.46
N GLN A 109 -8.57 -4.14 -17.46
CA GLN A 109 -7.57 -4.05 -18.54
C GLN A 109 -6.12 -3.88 -18.02
N GLY A 110 -5.92 -3.14 -16.92
CA GLY A 110 -4.60 -3.03 -16.28
C GLY A 110 -4.07 -4.38 -15.75
N TYR A 111 -4.93 -5.15 -15.09
CA TYR A 111 -4.59 -6.49 -14.61
C TYR A 111 -4.34 -7.47 -15.75
N ALA A 112 -5.18 -7.44 -16.79
CA ALA A 112 -5.02 -8.28 -17.98
C ALA A 112 -3.65 -8.06 -18.66
N ARG A 113 -3.18 -6.81 -18.77
CA ARG A 113 -1.84 -6.49 -19.29
C ARG A 113 -0.72 -7.10 -18.44
N ILE A 114 -0.80 -6.98 -17.12
CA ILE A 114 0.20 -7.55 -16.18
C ILE A 114 0.24 -9.09 -16.29
N LYS A 115 -0.90 -9.72 -16.59
CA LYS A 115 -1.00 -11.17 -16.77
C LYS A 115 -0.73 -11.66 -18.19
N HIS A 116 -0.41 -10.77 -19.14
CA HIS A 116 -0.26 -11.10 -20.56
C HIS A 116 -1.52 -11.75 -21.17
N GLN A 117 -2.70 -11.32 -20.72
CA GLN A 117 -4.02 -11.77 -21.18
C GLN A 117 -4.84 -10.63 -21.79
N ASP A 118 -4.16 -9.60 -22.30
CA ASP A 118 -4.76 -8.40 -22.87
C ASP A 118 -5.58 -8.72 -24.13
N LYS A 119 -5.11 -9.65 -24.97
CA LYS A 119 -5.83 -10.06 -26.18
C LYS A 119 -7.17 -10.71 -25.85
N GLU A 120 -7.21 -11.65 -24.91
CA GLU A 120 -8.46 -12.29 -24.49
C GLU A 120 -9.43 -11.28 -23.87
N ALA A 121 -8.90 -10.35 -23.05
CA ALA A 121 -9.68 -9.29 -22.44
C ALA A 121 -10.34 -8.37 -23.48
N LEU A 122 -9.61 -7.98 -24.52
CA LEU A 122 -10.11 -7.13 -25.61
C LEU A 122 -11.17 -7.85 -26.45
N ILE A 123 -10.94 -9.12 -26.81
CA ILE A 123 -11.91 -9.94 -27.55
C ILE A 123 -13.22 -10.06 -26.78
N GLN A 124 -13.14 -10.37 -25.48
CA GLN A 124 -14.33 -10.48 -24.65
C GLN A 124 -15.04 -9.13 -24.52
N LEU A 125 -14.30 -8.03 -24.32
CA LEU A 125 -14.86 -6.68 -24.21
C LEU A 125 -15.62 -6.28 -25.48
N ALA A 126 -15.04 -6.54 -26.65
CA ALA A 126 -15.65 -6.32 -27.96
C ALA A 126 -16.93 -7.15 -28.11
N LYS A 127 -16.85 -8.45 -27.82
CA LYS A 127 -17.98 -9.40 -27.88
C LYS A 127 -19.16 -8.97 -27.03
N VAL A 128 -18.95 -8.64 -25.75
CA VAL A 128 -20.08 -8.32 -24.85
C VAL A 128 -20.75 -7.00 -25.20
N ASN A 129 -19.97 -6.02 -25.69
CA ASN A 129 -20.50 -4.72 -26.12
C ASN A 129 -21.05 -4.74 -27.56
N GLY A 130 -20.83 -5.80 -28.33
CA GLY A 130 -21.30 -5.90 -29.72
C GLY A 130 -20.59 -4.95 -30.67
N VAL A 131 -19.30 -4.68 -30.43
CA VAL A 131 -18.46 -3.78 -31.25
C VAL A 131 -17.29 -4.54 -31.85
N GLU A 132 -16.82 -4.14 -33.03
CA GLU A 132 -15.76 -4.87 -33.74
C GLU A 132 -14.37 -4.66 -33.13
N LYS A 133 -14.07 -3.44 -32.67
CA LYS A 133 -12.76 -3.03 -32.15
C LYS A 133 -12.92 -2.14 -30.92
N VAL A 134 -12.06 -2.36 -29.93
CA VAL A 134 -12.12 -1.67 -28.61
C VAL A 134 -10.79 -1.06 -28.18
N GLU A 135 -9.72 -1.30 -28.93
CA GLU A 135 -8.35 -0.92 -28.58
C GLU A 135 -8.23 0.58 -28.34
N SER A 136 -8.72 1.40 -29.29
CA SER A 136 -8.69 2.86 -29.16
C SER A 136 -9.56 3.38 -28.00
N LEU A 137 -10.64 2.67 -27.65
CA LEU A 137 -11.47 3.00 -26.50
C LEU A 137 -10.72 2.68 -25.20
N VAL A 138 -10.07 1.52 -25.13
CA VAL A 138 -9.25 1.12 -23.98
C VAL A 138 -8.07 2.09 -23.81
N GLU A 139 -7.38 2.49 -24.87
CA GLU A 139 -6.32 3.51 -24.79
C GLU A 139 -6.85 4.83 -24.20
N LYS A 140 -8.05 5.27 -24.61
CA LYS A 140 -8.70 6.43 -23.98
C LYS A 140 -8.95 6.22 -22.48
N THR A 141 -9.36 5.03 -22.05
CA THR A 141 -9.55 4.74 -20.61
C THR A 141 -8.23 4.84 -19.82
N PHE A 142 -7.10 4.46 -20.41
CA PHE A 142 -5.78 4.62 -19.79
C PHE A 142 -5.35 6.08 -19.72
N MET A 143 -5.63 6.89 -20.74
CA MET A 143 -5.37 8.33 -20.70
C MET A 143 -6.20 9.03 -19.61
N ILE A 144 -7.46 8.65 -19.46
CA ILE A 144 -8.32 9.16 -18.37
C ILE A 144 -7.74 8.73 -17.02
N HIS A 145 -7.40 7.45 -16.84
CA HIS A 145 -6.79 6.93 -15.62
C HIS A 145 -5.52 7.67 -15.21
N MET A 146 -4.64 7.97 -16.18
CA MET A 146 -3.41 8.72 -15.94
C MET A 146 -3.72 10.11 -15.35
N ARG A 147 -4.68 10.83 -15.93
CA ARG A 147 -5.12 12.15 -15.42
C ARG A 147 -5.72 12.05 -14.03
N LEU A 148 -6.60 11.07 -13.79
CA LEU A 148 -7.23 10.87 -12.48
C LEU A 148 -6.20 10.53 -11.39
N SER A 149 -5.12 9.84 -11.75
CA SER A 149 -4.09 9.42 -10.80
C SER A 149 -3.26 10.58 -10.22
N TYR A 150 -3.32 11.78 -10.83
CA TYR A 150 -2.71 12.99 -10.28
C TYR A 150 -3.57 13.70 -9.22
N ILE A 151 -4.84 13.30 -9.05
CA ILE A 151 -5.74 13.89 -8.05
C ILE A 151 -5.46 13.23 -6.70
N THR A 152 -5.16 14.02 -5.67
CA THR A 152 -4.77 13.53 -4.34
C THR A 152 -5.82 13.78 -3.25
N ASP A 153 -6.92 14.47 -3.56
CA ASP A 153 -8.04 14.72 -2.66
C ASP A 153 -9.29 14.02 -3.19
N TRP A 154 -9.56 12.83 -2.67
CA TRP A 154 -10.71 12.02 -3.04
C TRP A 154 -11.69 11.80 -1.89
N GLU A 155 -12.96 11.69 -2.25
CA GLU A 155 -14.04 11.27 -1.35
C GLU A 155 -14.80 10.09 -1.94
N PHE A 156 -15.15 9.12 -1.09
CA PHE A 156 -15.94 7.96 -1.46
C PHE A 156 -17.42 8.19 -1.14
N ARG A 157 -18.29 7.88 -2.11
CA ARG A 157 -19.74 7.75 -1.92
C ARG A 157 -20.23 6.40 -2.40
N LEU A 158 -21.14 5.79 -1.65
CA LEU A 158 -21.58 4.42 -1.88
C LEU A 158 -23.07 4.38 -2.22
N ASP A 159 -23.46 5.10 -3.27
CA ASP A 159 -24.85 5.27 -3.72
C ASP A 159 -25.57 3.92 -3.94
N ALA A 160 -24.84 2.87 -4.29
CA ALA A 160 -25.35 1.50 -4.47
C ALA A 160 -25.70 0.76 -3.17
N ILE A 161 -25.34 1.30 -2.01
CA ILE A 161 -25.55 0.68 -0.72
C ILE A 161 -26.70 1.39 0.01
N GLU A 162 -27.57 0.62 0.64
CA GLU A 162 -28.68 1.17 1.43
C GLU A 162 -28.26 1.59 2.84
N GLU A 163 -29.01 2.49 3.47
CA GLU A 163 -28.83 2.78 4.90
C GLU A 163 -29.22 1.59 5.78
N PRO A 164 -28.59 1.42 6.95
CA PRO A 164 -27.54 2.26 7.53
C PRO A 164 -26.11 1.89 7.06
N LEU A 165 -25.96 0.86 6.23
CA LEU A 165 -24.64 0.32 5.84
C LEU A 165 -23.84 1.31 5.00
N ARG A 166 -24.50 2.08 4.12
CA ARG A 166 -23.87 3.11 3.31
C ARG A 166 -23.05 4.08 4.15
N SER A 167 -23.69 4.74 5.13
CA SER A 167 -23.02 5.71 5.99
C SER A 167 -21.83 5.09 6.75
N MET A 168 -21.97 3.83 7.18
CA MET A 168 -20.90 3.11 7.87
C MET A 168 -19.70 2.82 6.95
N PHE A 169 -19.95 2.27 5.76
CA PHE A 169 -18.91 1.89 4.81
C PHE A 169 -18.22 3.12 4.19
N GLU A 170 -18.97 4.18 3.91
CA GLU A 170 -18.41 5.48 3.52
C GLU A 170 -17.49 6.03 4.61
N LYS A 171 -17.91 5.98 5.87
CA LYS A 171 -17.07 6.41 7.01
C LYS A 171 -15.76 5.62 7.06
N LEU A 172 -15.81 4.29 6.90
CA LEU A 172 -14.61 3.45 6.89
C LEU A 172 -13.66 3.83 5.74
N LEU A 173 -14.13 3.84 4.50
CA LEU A 173 -13.28 4.13 3.32
C LEU A 173 -12.70 5.54 3.39
N ASN A 174 -13.52 6.55 3.70
CA ASN A 174 -13.07 7.93 3.79
C ASN A 174 -12.10 8.13 4.97
N THR A 175 -12.32 7.50 6.11
CA THR A 175 -11.41 7.61 7.26
C THR A 175 -10.08 6.92 6.96
N ALA A 176 -10.12 5.71 6.39
CA ALA A 176 -8.93 4.99 5.98
C ALA A 176 -8.11 5.82 4.98
N TYR A 177 -8.76 6.32 3.92
CA TYR A 177 -8.11 7.15 2.90
C TYR A 177 -7.51 8.43 3.48
N LYS A 178 -8.29 9.21 4.24
CA LYS A 178 -7.83 10.48 4.82
C LYS A 178 -6.67 10.31 5.79
N ARG A 179 -6.65 9.21 6.55
CA ARG A 179 -5.57 8.84 7.48
C ARG A 179 -4.44 8.03 6.82
N GLY A 180 -4.51 7.73 5.52
CA GLY A 180 -3.44 7.01 4.80
C GLY A 180 -3.38 5.50 5.05
N PHE A 181 -4.46 4.88 5.55
CA PHE A 181 -4.56 3.44 5.75
C PHE A 181 -5.08 2.72 4.50
N ARG A 182 -4.40 1.65 4.08
CA ARG A 182 -4.86 0.77 3.01
C ARG A 182 -4.70 -0.70 3.40
N TYR A 183 -5.58 -1.56 2.91
CA TYR A 183 -5.49 -2.99 3.13
C TYR A 183 -5.05 -3.71 1.85
N GLU A 184 -3.96 -4.46 1.91
CA GLU A 184 -3.47 -5.22 0.77
C GLU A 184 -2.76 -6.50 1.22
N ARG A 185 -3.05 -7.62 0.53
CA ARG A 185 -2.33 -8.91 0.67
C ARG A 185 -2.19 -9.38 2.13
N GLY A 186 -3.22 -9.19 2.95
CA GLY A 186 -3.21 -9.61 4.36
C GLY A 186 -2.45 -8.67 5.30
N TRP A 187 -2.20 -7.43 4.90
CA TRP A 187 -1.57 -6.41 5.73
C TRP A 187 -2.40 -5.12 5.72
N LEU A 188 -2.52 -4.49 6.88
CA LEU A 188 -2.97 -3.10 6.99
C LEU A 188 -1.73 -2.21 6.94
N PHE A 189 -1.61 -1.42 5.89
CA PHE A 189 -0.56 -0.45 5.70
C PHE A 189 -1.04 0.94 6.13
N TYR A 190 -0.10 1.74 6.63
CA TYR A 190 -0.18 3.18 6.72
C TYR A 190 0.89 3.78 5.81
N THR A 191 0.54 4.81 5.04
CA THR A 191 1.50 5.66 4.33
C THR A 191 1.18 7.12 4.60
N SER A 192 2.21 7.87 5.00
CA SER A 192 2.09 9.30 5.25
C SER A 192 1.84 10.06 3.96
N LYS A 193 1.07 11.16 4.04
CA LYS A 193 0.92 12.10 2.92
C LYS A 193 2.24 12.76 2.51
N LYS A 194 3.24 12.76 3.40
CA LYS A 194 4.59 13.29 3.16
C LYS A 194 5.61 12.20 2.82
N ALA A 195 5.17 10.96 2.55
CA ALA A 195 6.09 9.83 2.33
C ALA A 195 7.08 10.09 1.19
N LEU A 196 6.62 10.64 0.06
CA LEU A 196 7.47 10.97 -1.08
C LEU A 196 8.50 12.07 -0.74
N GLU A 197 8.08 13.14 -0.06
CA GLU A 197 8.98 14.20 0.38
C GLU A 197 10.06 13.67 1.34
N LEU A 198 9.65 12.82 2.27
CA LEU A 198 10.55 12.19 3.24
C LEU A 198 11.54 11.24 2.57
N GLU A 199 11.09 10.47 1.58
CA GLU A 199 11.94 9.58 0.77
C GLU A 199 13.00 10.36 -0.01
N SER A 200 12.61 11.39 -0.78
CA SER A 200 13.57 12.23 -1.50
C SER A 200 14.56 12.94 -0.57
N ARG A 201 14.11 13.41 0.61
CA ARG A 201 15.02 13.99 1.60
C ARG A 201 16.00 12.95 2.15
N SER A 202 15.51 11.78 2.54
CA SER A 202 16.33 10.73 3.14
C SER A 202 17.39 10.22 2.16
N LEU A 203 17.04 10.07 0.89
CA LEU A 203 17.98 9.66 -0.15
C LEU A 203 19.06 10.70 -0.46
N ARG A 204 18.73 12.00 -0.39
CA ARG A 204 19.75 13.07 -0.48
C ARG A 204 20.76 13.00 0.67
N VAL A 205 20.29 12.79 1.90
CA VAL A 205 21.18 12.58 3.06
C VAL A 205 22.09 11.38 2.83
N SER A 206 21.55 10.26 2.33
CA SER A 206 22.34 9.07 2.02
C SER A 206 23.39 9.33 0.93
N LYS A 207 23.05 10.10 -0.10
CA LYS A 207 24.01 10.55 -1.13
C LYS A 207 25.16 11.35 -0.51
N GLU A 208 24.85 12.34 0.33
CA GLU A 208 25.88 13.15 1.01
C GLU A 208 26.79 12.29 1.92
N VAL A 209 26.23 11.29 2.59
CA VAL A 209 27.00 10.34 3.42
C VAL A 209 27.96 9.51 2.56
N MET A 210 27.50 9.04 1.40
CA MET A 210 28.32 8.25 0.47
C MET A 210 29.43 9.09 -0.18
N GLU A 211 29.13 10.33 -0.58
CA GLU A 211 30.09 11.23 -1.25
C GLU A 211 31.26 11.66 -0.34
N LYS A 212 31.08 11.68 0.97
CA LYS A 212 32.17 11.95 1.93
C LYS A 212 33.27 10.89 1.89
N GLY A 213 32.99 9.69 1.36
CA GLY A 213 33.97 8.61 1.24
C GLY A 213 34.49 8.08 2.58
N GLU A 214 33.77 8.36 3.66
CA GLU A 214 34.07 7.85 5.00
C GLU A 214 33.68 6.36 5.10
N ASP A 215 34.33 5.63 6.02
CA ASP A 215 33.96 4.24 6.29
C ASP A 215 32.54 4.17 6.89
N LEU A 216 31.59 3.67 6.09
CA LEU A 216 30.16 3.64 6.44
C LEU A 216 29.88 2.87 7.73
N LEU A 217 30.69 1.85 8.04
CA LEU A 217 30.55 1.10 9.29
C LEU A 217 30.94 1.95 10.50
N THR A 218 32.08 2.62 10.45
CA THR A 218 32.54 3.54 11.49
C THR A 218 31.53 4.69 11.68
N LEU A 219 30.99 5.22 10.58
CA LEU A 219 29.93 6.22 10.61
C LEU A 219 28.65 5.70 11.28
N ALA A 220 28.19 4.49 10.94
CA ALA A 220 27.02 3.88 11.56
C ALA A 220 27.21 3.70 13.07
N ILE A 221 28.35 3.15 13.50
CA ILE A 221 28.69 2.92 14.91
C ILE A 221 28.71 4.24 15.70
N SER A 222 29.31 5.29 15.13
CA SER A 222 29.43 6.60 15.79
C SER A 222 28.12 7.39 15.82
N SER A 223 27.26 7.23 14.81
CA SER A 223 26.02 8.01 14.67
C SER A 223 24.83 7.42 15.42
N LEU A 224 24.77 6.09 15.57
CA LEU A 224 23.60 5.37 16.08
C LEU A 224 23.68 5.13 17.60
N SER A 225 23.68 6.21 18.39
CA SER A 225 23.78 6.10 19.85
C SER A 225 22.62 5.30 20.48
N GLY A 226 22.96 4.31 21.32
CA GLY A 226 21.97 3.45 21.99
C GLY A 226 21.28 2.44 21.06
N ILE A 227 21.88 2.20 19.89
CA ILE A 227 21.59 1.12 18.95
C ILE A 227 22.87 0.29 18.79
N GLU A 228 22.77 -1.03 18.92
CA GLU A 228 23.86 -1.95 18.58
C GLU A 228 23.91 -2.14 17.06
N VAL A 229 25.07 -1.85 16.46
CA VAL A 229 25.36 -2.15 15.05
C VAL A 229 26.01 -3.51 14.96
N LEU A 230 25.36 -4.45 14.28
CA LEU A 230 25.90 -5.78 14.05
C LEU A 230 26.90 -5.73 12.89
N GLU A 231 28.18 -5.54 13.20
CA GLU A 231 29.22 -5.29 12.20
C GLU A 231 29.26 -6.33 11.06
N LYS A 232 29.11 -7.62 11.38
CA LYS A 232 29.13 -8.70 10.39
C LYS A 232 27.97 -8.55 9.40
N GLU A 233 26.75 -8.44 9.90
CA GLU A 233 25.55 -8.26 9.09
C GLU A 233 25.55 -6.93 8.34
N PHE A 234 26.08 -5.86 8.96
CA PHE A 234 26.20 -4.56 8.32
C PHE A 234 27.17 -4.59 7.14
N LYS A 235 28.31 -5.28 7.26
CA LYS A 235 29.24 -5.49 6.14
C LYS A 235 28.58 -6.27 5.00
N VAL A 236 27.84 -7.34 5.31
CA VAL A 236 27.08 -8.08 4.28
C VAL A 236 26.04 -7.18 3.60
N PHE A 237 25.37 -6.31 4.34
CA PHE A 237 24.48 -5.31 3.76
C PHE A 237 25.21 -4.37 2.80
N LEU A 238 26.37 -3.82 3.19
CA LEU A 238 27.19 -2.96 2.32
C LEU A 238 27.65 -3.69 1.06
N ASP A 239 28.10 -4.93 1.18
CA ASP A 239 28.52 -5.76 0.04
C ASP A 239 27.35 -5.99 -0.93
N MET A 240 26.12 -6.16 -0.43
CA MET A 240 24.94 -6.35 -1.28
C MET A 240 24.50 -5.10 -2.03
N ILE A 241 24.90 -3.92 -1.56
CA ILE A 241 24.56 -2.64 -2.19
C ILE A 241 25.77 -1.99 -2.88
N SER A 242 26.92 -2.65 -2.95
CA SER A 242 28.18 -2.07 -3.49
C SER A 242 28.00 -1.46 -4.87
N ASP A 243 27.34 -2.17 -5.78
CA ASP A 243 27.10 -1.71 -7.15
C ASP A 243 26.24 -0.43 -7.16
N LYS A 244 25.33 -0.30 -6.19
CA LYS A 244 24.49 0.89 -6.01
C LYS A 244 25.29 2.05 -5.44
N LEU A 245 26.21 1.78 -4.51
CA LEU A 245 27.14 2.78 -3.97
C LEU A 245 28.01 3.36 -5.09
N GLU A 246 28.51 2.52 -6.01
CA GLU A 246 29.28 2.98 -7.17
C GLU A 246 28.45 3.87 -8.10
N LEU A 247 27.20 3.48 -8.41
CA LEU A 247 26.30 4.26 -9.26
C LEU A 247 26.02 5.66 -8.73
N VAL A 248 25.93 5.84 -7.41
CA VAL A 248 25.68 7.16 -6.78
C VAL A 248 26.74 8.18 -7.17
N SER A 249 28.00 7.74 -7.31
CA SER A 249 29.12 8.61 -7.69
C SER A 249 29.11 9.03 -9.17
N LEU A 250 28.30 8.37 -10.00
CA LEU A 250 28.30 8.53 -11.45
C LEU A 250 27.08 9.30 -11.99
N VAL A 251 26.04 9.48 -11.17
CA VAL A 251 24.75 10.04 -11.63
C VAL A 251 24.39 11.31 -10.85
N GLU A 252 24.20 12.40 -11.59
CA GLU A 252 23.73 13.69 -11.04
C GLU A 252 22.20 13.79 -10.95
N ASP A 253 21.47 13.00 -11.74
CA ASP A 253 20.00 13.02 -11.80
C ASP A 253 19.36 12.45 -10.52
N GLU A 254 18.77 13.33 -9.72
CA GLU A 254 18.13 12.98 -8.44
C GLU A 254 16.89 12.08 -8.61
N GLU A 255 16.13 12.22 -9.71
CA GLU A 255 14.91 11.45 -9.96
C GLU A 255 15.27 10.01 -10.33
N PHE A 256 16.30 9.85 -11.17
CA PHE A 256 16.86 8.54 -11.51
C PHE A 256 17.48 7.84 -10.28
N LEU A 257 18.20 8.57 -9.44
CA LEU A 257 18.76 8.04 -8.20
C LEU A 257 17.66 7.58 -7.24
N THR A 258 16.58 8.36 -7.12
CA THR A 258 15.43 8.01 -6.28
C THR A 258 14.79 6.69 -6.72
N ALA A 259 14.58 6.54 -8.03
CA ALA A 259 14.04 5.31 -8.60
C ALA A 259 15.01 4.12 -8.45
N SER A 260 16.32 4.35 -8.48
CA SER A 260 17.34 3.29 -8.52
C SER A 260 17.82 2.81 -7.14
N LEU A 261 17.72 3.66 -6.12
CA LEU A 261 18.29 3.42 -4.78
C LEU A 261 17.26 3.12 -3.70
N SER A 262 16.03 3.62 -3.84
CA SER A 262 14.97 3.47 -2.82
C SER A 262 14.76 2.01 -2.42
N GLU A 263 14.68 1.09 -3.39
CA GLU A 263 14.49 -0.33 -3.10
C GLU A 263 15.68 -0.94 -2.33
N SER A 264 16.92 -0.63 -2.72
CA SER A 264 18.12 -1.24 -2.14
C SER A 264 18.52 -0.64 -0.80
N LEU A 265 18.24 0.64 -0.57
CA LEU A 265 18.63 1.36 0.64
C LEU A 265 17.53 1.36 1.70
N SER A 266 16.29 1.02 1.37
CA SER A 266 15.21 1.01 2.36
C SER A 266 15.40 -0.07 3.43
N GLY A 267 14.78 0.14 4.59
CA GLY A 267 14.75 -0.83 5.66
C GLY A 267 13.59 -0.59 6.61
N LYS A 268 13.48 -1.43 7.64
CA LYS A 268 12.37 -1.37 8.58
C LYS A 268 12.75 -1.74 9.99
N TRP A 269 12.28 -0.92 10.93
CA TRP A 269 12.18 -1.29 12.33
C TRP A 269 11.04 -2.28 12.53
N MET A 270 11.30 -3.31 13.32
CA MET A 270 10.31 -4.33 13.71
C MET A 270 10.28 -4.44 15.24
N VAL A 271 9.08 -4.37 15.80
CA VAL A 271 8.81 -4.65 17.21
C VAL A 271 7.69 -5.69 17.30
N PHE A 272 7.79 -6.61 18.26
CA PHE A 272 6.80 -7.68 18.45
C PHE A 272 5.95 -7.39 19.68
N VAL A 273 4.70 -6.98 19.48
CA VAL A 273 3.82 -6.61 20.58
C VAL A 273 2.78 -7.71 20.84
N ARG A 274 2.29 -7.78 22.08
CA ARG A 274 1.25 -8.75 22.44
C ARG A 274 -0.04 -8.44 21.68
N LYS A 275 -0.77 -9.48 21.29
CA LYS A 275 -2.01 -9.34 20.52
C LYS A 275 -3.00 -8.38 21.16
N GLU A 276 -3.11 -8.32 22.49
CA GLU A 276 -4.12 -7.54 23.24
C GLU A 276 -3.99 -6.02 23.09
N ILE A 277 -2.81 -5.53 22.71
CA ILE A 277 -2.53 -4.10 22.51
C ILE A 277 -2.30 -3.75 21.05
N TYR A 278 -2.30 -4.74 20.15
CA TYR A 278 -1.69 -4.62 18.82
C TYR A 278 -2.24 -3.48 17.94
N PRO A 279 -3.56 -3.37 17.69
CA PRO A 279 -4.10 -2.28 16.87
C PRO A 279 -3.95 -0.91 17.54
N ARG A 280 -4.12 -0.85 18.87
CA ARG A 280 -3.97 0.39 19.65
C ARG A 280 -2.55 0.90 19.64
N PHE A 281 -1.57 0.00 19.82
CA PHE A 281 -0.15 0.30 19.69
C PHE A 281 0.17 0.85 18.30
N PHE A 282 -0.36 0.21 17.25
CA PHE A 282 -0.13 0.66 15.87
C PHE A 282 -0.75 2.04 15.59
N SER A 283 -1.98 2.28 16.05
CA SER A 283 -2.64 3.59 15.89
C SER A 283 -1.85 4.70 16.59
N ALA A 284 -1.46 4.48 17.86
CA ALA A 284 -0.65 5.43 18.63
C ALA A 284 0.72 5.69 17.97
N LEU A 285 1.33 4.65 17.39
CA LEU A 285 2.58 4.77 16.65
C LEU A 285 2.44 5.62 15.40
N VAL A 286 1.41 5.36 14.59
CA VAL A 286 1.11 6.13 13.38
C VAL A 286 0.88 7.59 13.71
N ASP A 287 0.09 7.89 14.75
CA ASP A 287 -0.20 9.25 15.17
C ASP A 287 1.05 10.00 15.65
N ARG A 288 1.98 9.31 16.33
CA ARG A 288 3.24 9.91 16.81
C ARG A 288 4.33 10.04 15.76
N LEU A 289 4.30 9.22 14.72
CA LEU A 289 5.27 9.34 13.62
C LEU A 289 5.18 10.71 12.96
N GLY A 290 3.98 11.27 12.78
CA GLY A 290 3.79 12.62 12.23
C GLY A 290 4.62 12.84 10.96
N ASP A 291 5.48 13.87 10.99
CA ASP A 291 6.38 14.23 9.88
C ASP A 291 7.56 13.26 9.65
N LEU A 292 7.79 12.33 10.59
CA LEU A 292 8.74 11.22 10.44
C LEU A 292 8.09 9.97 9.83
N GLY A 293 6.77 9.99 9.64
CA GLY A 293 6.04 8.87 9.04
C GLY A 293 6.38 8.73 7.56
N TYR A 294 6.95 7.59 7.18
CA TYR A 294 7.07 7.16 5.79
C TYR A 294 5.99 6.12 5.48
N MET A 295 6.21 4.88 5.91
CA MET A 295 5.27 3.77 5.80
C MET A 295 5.35 2.89 7.04
N ALA A 296 4.23 2.31 7.45
CA ALA A 296 4.18 1.31 8.52
C ALA A 296 3.14 0.25 8.19
N LYS A 297 3.23 -0.94 8.79
CA LYS A 297 2.22 -1.99 8.57
C LYS A 297 2.09 -2.97 9.73
N ILE A 298 0.92 -3.57 9.82
CA ILE A 298 0.58 -4.68 10.71
C ILE A 298 -0.11 -5.81 9.94
N THR A 299 0.08 -7.05 10.40
CA THR A 299 -0.49 -8.25 9.78
C THR A 299 -1.96 -8.39 10.11
N ASN A 300 -2.73 -8.90 9.15
CA ASN A 300 -4.12 -9.27 9.33
C ASN A 300 -4.28 -10.62 10.06
N ASN A 301 -3.25 -11.48 9.98
CA ASN A 301 -3.22 -12.74 10.72
C ASN A 301 -2.76 -12.48 12.16
N VAL A 302 -3.70 -12.66 13.11
CA VAL A 302 -3.52 -12.39 14.55
C VAL A 302 -3.50 -13.67 15.40
N GLU A 303 -3.15 -14.81 14.82
CA GLU A 303 -3.09 -16.11 15.51
C GLU A 303 -1.95 -16.19 16.54
N SER A 304 -0.83 -15.52 16.27
CA SER A 304 0.34 -15.50 17.16
C SER A 304 0.12 -14.67 18.42
N ARG A 305 0.71 -15.11 19.53
CA ARG A 305 0.71 -14.35 20.80
C ARG A 305 1.35 -12.97 20.63
N ASP A 306 2.46 -12.94 19.92
CA ASP A 306 3.22 -11.74 19.62
C ASP A 306 3.18 -11.46 18.12
N LEU A 307 2.85 -10.22 17.76
CA LEU A 307 2.60 -9.80 16.39
C LEU A 307 3.55 -8.68 15.98
N PRO A 308 4.07 -8.71 14.74
CA PRO A 308 5.03 -7.71 14.28
C PRO A 308 4.34 -6.38 13.97
N VAL A 309 4.85 -5.29 14.51
CA VAL A 309 4.61 -3.93 14.02
C VAL A 309 5.85 -3.49 13.26
N ILE A 310 5.67 -3.09 12.01
CA ILE A 310 6.76 -2.78 11.10
C ILE A 310 6.67 -1.30 10.72
N VAL A 311 7.78 -0.57 10.87
CA VAL A 311 7.91 0.84 10.47
C VAL A 311 9.09 0.98 9.52
N TYR A 312 8.81 1.45 8.32
CA TYR A 312 9.81 1.62 7.26
C TYR A 312 10.54 2.95 7.39
N VAL A 313 11.81 2.92 6.98
CA VAL A 313 12.66 4.08 6.79
C VAL A 313 13.15 4.04 5.34
N PRO A 314 13.06 5.16 4.57
CA PRO A 314 13.42 5.16 3.15
C PRO A 314 14.88 4.81 2.88
N SER A 315 15.79 5.11 3.82
CA SER A 315 17.20 4.77 3.69
C SER A 315 17.82 4.32 5.03
N VAL A 316 18.57 3.22 5.00
CA VAL A 316 19.40 2.73 6.11
C VAL A 316 20.52 3.74 6.44
N LEU A 317 21.02 4.46 5.44
CA LEU A 317 22.16 5.38 5.56
C LEU A 317 21.75 6.77 6.09
N ASP A 318 20.46 7.06 6.19
CA ASP A 318 19.95 8.22 6.91
C ASP A 318 19.88 7.90 8.41
N PHE A 319 21.05 7.84 9.05
CA PHE A 319 21.21 7.42 10.44
C PHE A 319 20.40 8.30 11.42
N GLU A 320 20.25 9.58 11.12
CA GLU A 320 19.44 10.50 11.92
C GLU A 320 17.96 10.10 11.88
N LEU A 321 17.40 9.82 10.70
CA LEU A 321 16.02 9.36 10.57
C LEU A 321 15.81 7.99 11.21
N VAL A 322 16.75 7.05 11.02
CA VAL A 322 16.74 5.73 11.66
C VAL A 322 16.62 5.87 13.19
N MET A 323 17.42 6.77 13.78
CA MET A 323 17.39 7.07 15.22
C MET A 323 16.09 7.71 15.67
N LYS A 324 15.60 8.74 14.96
CA LYS A 324 14.36 9.45 15.30
C LYS A 324 13.15 8.52 15.26
N VAL A 325 13.04 7.67 14.23
CA VAL A 325 11.95 6.67 14.14
C VAL A 325 12.04 5.67 15.28
N LYS A 326 13.24 5.19 15.63
CA LYS A 326 13.45 4.32 16.80
C LYS A 326 13.00 4.97 18.10
N ASP A 327 13.29 6.26 18.31
CA ASP A 327 12.86 6.98 19.52
C ASP A 327 11.34 7.13 19.62
N VAL A 328 10.66 7.35 18.51
CA VAL A 328 9.19 7.33 18.45
C VAL A 328 8.66 5.96 18.85
N ILE A 329 9.20 4.88 18.28
CA ILE A 329 8.81 3.50 18.61
C ILE A 329 9.02 3.22 20.10
N ARG A 330 10.20 3.53 20.65
CA ARG A 330 10.50 3.35 22.09
C ARG A 330 9.56 4.17 22.99
N SER A 331 9.16 5.36 22.55
CA SER A 331 8.19 6.19 23.30
C SER A 331 6.82 5.52 23.40
N VAL A 332 6.32 4.95 22.29
CA VAL A 332 5.08 4.15 22.28
C VAL A 332 5.25 2.88 23.11
N MET A 333 6.38 2.20 23.01
CA MET A 333 6.66 1.01 23.83
C MET A 333 6.57 1.28 25.32
N ARG A 334 7.08 2.42 25.81
CA ARG A 334 6.96 2.79 27.23
C ARG A 334 5.53 2.98 27.68
N GLU A 335 4.69 3.62 26.87
CA GLU A 335 3.26 3.82 27.18
C GLU A 335 2.50 2.50 27.28
N PHE A 336 2.83 1.53 26.44
CA PHE A 336 2.16 0.23 26.37
C PHE A 336 2.90 -0.87 27.17
N GLU A 337 3.90 -0.49 27.98
CA GLU A 337 4.69 -1.40 28.81
C GLU A 337 5.30 -2.57 28.01
N VAL A 338 5.84 -2.26 26.83
CA VAL A 338 6.50 -3.23 25.94
C VAL A 338 8.01 -3.24 26.21
N GLU A 339 8.47 -4.25 26.95
CA GLU A 339 9.89 -4.46 27.27
C GLU A 339 10.51 -5.52 26.35
N LYS A 340 10.63 -5.20 25.05
CA LYS A 340 11.23 -6.10 24.06
C LYS A 340 12.22 -5.36 23.18
N PRO A 341 13.24 -6.05 22.63
CA PRO A 341 14.13 -5.44 21.65
C PRO A 341 13.38 -5.07 20.36
N ILE A 342 13.90 -4.07 19.67
CA ILE A 342 13.50 -3.69 18.31
C ILE A 342 14.63 -3.95 17.33
N PHE A 343 14.28 -4.45 16.15
CA PHE A 343 15.25 -4.93 15.17
C PHE A 343 15.11 -4.13 13.88
N PHE A 344 16.22 -3.66 13.32
CA PHE A 344 16.21 -3.02 12.01
C PHE A 344 16.66 -4.00 10.92
N LYS A 345 15.78 -4.28 9.97
CA LYS A 345 16.03 -5.17 8.84
C LYS A 345 16.08 -4.38 7.53
N PRO A 346 17.20 -4.40 6.78
CA PRO A 346 17.24 -3.85 5.42
C PRO A 346 16.31 -4.63 4.48
N ASP A 347 15.72 -3.95 3.50
CA ASP A 347 14.80 -4.59 2.55
C ASP A 347 15.55 -5.54 1.60
N VAL A 348 16.79 -5.22 1.25
CA VAL A 348 17.67 -6.13 0.46
C VAL A 348 17.85 -7.51 1.12
N PHE A 349 17.78 -7.61 2.46
CA PHE A 349 17.80 -8.91 3.14
C PHE A 349 16.49 -9.69 2.93
N THR A 350 15.35 -9.00 2.86
CA THR A 350 14.07 -9.61 2.51
C THR A 350 14.08 -10.13 1.07
N ASP A 351 14.63 -9.37 0.13
CA ASP A 351 14.69 -9.71 -1.29
C ASP A 351 15.62 -10.90 -1.56
N ASN A 352 16.72 -10.99 -0.80
CA ASN A 352 17.67 -12.10 -0.86
C ASN A 352 17.30 -13.29 0.05
N ASN A 353 16.05 -13.36 0.53
CA ASN A 353 15.55 -14.45 1.36
C ASN A 353 16.33 -14.71 2.67
N ILE A 354 16.98 -13.69 3.23
CA ILE A 354 17.67 -13.76 4.52
C ILE A 354 16.63 -13.63 5.64
N TYR A 355 16.29 -14.79 6.22
CA TYR A 355 15.35 -14.91 7.34
C TYR A 355 15.94 -15.79 8.44
N SER A 356 15.45 -15.62 9.66
CA SER A 356 15.83 -16.47 10.79
C SER A 356 15.62 -17.95 10.45
N GLY A 357 16.65 -18.77 10.69
CA GLY A 357 16.63 -20.20 10.38
C GLY A 357 16.81 -20.56 8.90
N ARG A 358 17.06 -19.59 8.02
CA ARG A 358 17.34 -19.81 6.59
C ARG A 358 18.73 -19.36 6.14
N SER A 359 19.47 -18.65 7.00
CA SER A 359 20.78 -18.10 6.69
C SER A 359 21.68 -18.13 7.92
N ASP A 360 23.00 -18.16 7.69
CA ASP A 360 24.05 -18.12 8.72
C ASP A 360 24.33 -16.70 9.25
N ILE A 361 23.58 -15.71 8.76
CA ILE A 361 23.61 -14.33 9.25
C ILE A 361 22.26 -13.95 9.87
N ARG A 362 22.29 -13.04 10.83
CA ARG A 362 21.05 -12.51 11.41
C ARG A 362 20.30 -11.69 10.34
N PRO A 363 18.96 -11.74 10.31
CA PRO A 363 18.18 -11.03 9.29
C PRO A 363 18.00 -9.53 9.61
N TYR A 364 18.81 -8.95 10.46
CA TYR A 364 18.77 -7.55 10.89
C TYR A 364 20.19 -7.05 11.13
N ILE A 365 20.39 -5.75 10.96
CA ILE A 365 21.70 -5.09 11.09
C ILE A 365 21.79 -4.23 12.36
N PHE A 366 20.65 -3.80 12.92
CA PHE A 366 20.61 -3.00 14.14
C PHE A 366 19.69 -3.61 15.20
N VAL A 367 20.06 -3.44 16.46
CA VAL A 367 19.25 -3.83 17.63
C VAL A 367 19.16 -2.65 18.60
N ALA A 368 17.96 -2.36 19.09
CA ALA A 368 17.75 -1.33 20.11
C ALA A 368 16.72 -1.78 21.16
#